data_AF-A0A811JRX2-F1
#
_entry.id   AF-A0A811JRX2-F1
#
_cell.length_a   1.000
_cell.length_b   1.000
_cell.length_c   1.000
_cell.angle_alpha   90.00
_cell.angle_beta   90.00
_cell.angle_gamma   90.00
#
_symmetry.space_group_name_H-M   'P 1'
#
loop_
_entity.id
_entity.type
_entity.pdbx_description
1 polymer ?
#
loop_
_entity_poly.entity_id
_entity_poly.type
_entity_poly.pdbx_seq_one_letter_code
_entity_poly.pdbx_strand_id
1 'polypeptide(L)'
;MNLNELPNSKLNEFSKGKGNWVIDEDSTQSFHSYHSQNLELSNKARVVRRQWGFRGLCFSREPVEPLRPYLIHIDEVEFCWTGHLRVGVTTVNPESKPELDSLASSSQTLLVAFSQISSTVHAGDVVGVYYEVVNNKYVQLHILVNDKDIPVTENLLPYTPNEKVYITVDIFGMTKRITFIPMKQTVTRLSSICEKAIVSTMGHISIENLPLPTKIKSNIASLRSKRHLIPV
;
A
#
# COMPACT_ATOMS: atom_id res chain seq x y z
N MET A 1 -17.44 2.70 -3.46
CA MET A 1 -16.81 3.81 -2.70
C MET A 1 -16.30 4.82 -3.71
N ASN A 2 -16.58 6.11 -3.49
CA ASN A 2 -15.99 7.18 -4.30
C ASN A 2 -14.52 7.32 -3.89
N LEU A 3 -13.57 7.09 -4.80
CA LEU A 3 -12.13 7.16 -4.49
C LEU A 3 -11.71 8.57 -4.02
N ASN A 4 -12.52 9.59 -4.32
CA ASN A 4 -12.34 10.97 -3.86
C ASN A 4 -12.71 11.20 -2.38
N GLU A 5 -13.37 10.24 -1.74
CA GLU A 5 -13.73 10.29 -0.31
C GLU A 5 -12.66 9.63 0.58
N LEU A 6 -11.63 9.01 0.00
CA LEU A 6 -10.49 8.54 0.79
C LEU A 6 -9.80 9.76 1.42
N PRO A 7 -9.54 9.78 2.74
CA PRO A 7 -8.89 10.93 3.36
C PRO A 7 -7.54 11.18 2.70
N ASN A 8 -7.41 12.31 1.99
CA ASN A 8 -6.15 12.75 1.36
C ASN A 8 -4.98 12.80 2.36
N SER A 9 -5.24 12.85 3.67
CA SER A 9 -4.23 12.73 4.72
C SER A 9 -3.48 11.39 4.66
N LYS A 10 -4.21 10.27 4.66
CA LYS A 10 -3.63 8.90 4.73
C LYS A 10 -2.78 8.55 3.50
N LEU A 11 -3.13 9.07 2.32
CA LEU A 11 -2.36 8.90 1.07
C LEU A 11 -1.11 9.79 1.01
N ASN A 12 -1.24 11.04 1.47
CA ASN A 12 -0.11 11.97 1.54
C ASN A 12 0.95 11.53 2.56
N GLU A 13 0.58 10.76 3.57
CA GLU A 13 1.51 10.26 4.58
C GLU A 13 2.38 9.10 4.07
N PHE A 14 1.85 8.20 3.22
CA PHE A 14 2.69 7.25 2.48
C PHE A 14 3.73 7.94 1.57
N SER A 15 3.37 9.09 0.99
CA SER A 15 4.27 9.87 0.13
C SER A 15 5.38 10.60 0.90
N LYS A 16 5.31 10.68 2.24
CA LYS A 16 6.35 11.29 3.09
C LYS A 16 7.55 10.34 3.23
N GLY A 17 8.28 10.14 2.14
CA GLY A 17 9.61 9.50 2.15
C GLY A 17 9.83 8.40 1.11
N LYS A 18 8.77 7.84 0.50
CA LYS A 18 8.87 6.69 -0.43
C LYS A 18 8.38 6.98 -1.86
N GLY A 19 8.50 8.23 -2.30
CA GLY A 19 8.11 8.69 -3.63
C GLY A 19 6.74 9.36 -3.67
N ASN A 20 6.49 10.18 -4.69
CA ASN A 20 5.19 10.84 -4.84
C ASN A 20 4.19 9.88 -5.48
N TRP A 21 3.35 9.23 -4.68
CA TRP A 21 2.28 8.36 -5.17
C TRP A 21 0.95 9.11 -5.19
N VAL A 22 0.20 8.98 -6.26
CA VAL A 22 -1.16 9.53 -6.39
C VAL A 22 -2.12 8.46 -6.87
N ILE A 23 -3.41 8.65 -6.63
CA ILE A 23 -4.46 7.75 -7.13
C ILE A 23 -4.40 7.70 -8.66
N ASP A 24 -4.48 6.49 -9.21
CA ASP A 24 -4.46 6.23 -10.65
C ASP A 24 -5.78 5.62 -11.12
N GLU A 25 -6.76 6.47 -11.45
CA GLU A 25 -8.09 6.01 -11.84
C GLU A 25 -8.08 5.11 -13.09
N ASP A 26 -7.12 5.35 -13.99
CA ASP A 26 -6.92 4.62 -15.25
C ASP A 26 -6.14 3.31 -15.09
N SER A 27 -5.72 2.97 -13.87
CA SER A 27 -4.95 1.76 -13.62
C SER A 27 -5.73 0.51 -14.02
N THR A 28 -5.05 -0.37 -14.77
CA THR A 28 -5.54 -1.70 -15.11
C THR A 28 -5.36 -2.71 -13.97
N GLN A 29 -4.61 -2.34 -12.92
CA GLN A 29 -4.41 -3.19 -11.75
C GLN A 29 -5.72 -3.34 -10.97
N SER A 30 -5.97 -4.56 -10.50
CA SER A 30 -7.17 -4.97 -9.80
C SER A 30 -6.90 -6.31 -9.11
N PHE A 31 -7.91 -6.93 -8.50
CA PHE A 31 -7.81 -8.31 -8.04
C PHE A 31 -7.89 -9.27 -9.24
N HIS A 32 -7.13 -10.36 -9.16
CA HIS A 32 -7.09 -11.40 -10.18
C HIS A 32 -8.43 -12.14 -10.25
N SER A 33 -8.82 -12.58 -11.45
CA SER A 33 -10.09 -13.31 -11.68
C SER A 33 -10.12 -14.69 -11.01
N TYR A 34 -8.95 -15.32 -10.87
CA TYR A 34 -8.77 -16.50 -10.04
C TYR A 34 -8.67 -16.11 -8.56
N HIS A 35 -9.64 -16.56 -7.77
CA HIS A 35 -9.75 -16.33 -6.33
C HIS A 35 -10.53 -17.48 -5.67
N SER A 36 -10.57 -17.52 -4.33
CA SER A 36 -11.38 -18.50 -3.61
C SER A 36 -12.87 -18.43 -3.97
N GLN A 37 -13.53 -19.58 -3.99
CA GLN A 37 -14.94 -19.74 -4.42
C GLN A 37 -15.94 -18.96 -3.56
N ASN A 38 -15.55 -18.62 -2.35
CA ASN A 38 -16.37 -17.89 -1.40
C ASN A 38 -16.17 -16.37 -1.48
N LEU A 39 -15.38 -15.89 -2.43
CA LEU A 39 -15.22 -14.47 -2.73
C LEU A 39 -16.04 -14.08 -3.96
N GLU A 40 -16.57 -12.87 -3.93
CA GLU A 40 -17.19 -12.21 -5.06
C GLU A 40 -16.44 -10.93 -5.40
N LEU A 41 -16.08 -10.80 -6.68
CA LEU A 41 -15.46 -9.61 -7.23
C LEU A 41 -16.53 -8.67 -7.81
N SER A 42 -16.41 -7.38 -7.51
CA SER A 42 -17.28 -6.35 -8.07
C SER A 42 -16.48 -5.10 -8.46
N ASN A 43 -17.15 -4.14 -9.12
CA ASN A 43 -16.56 -2.88 -9.55
C ASN A 43 -15.25 -3.05 -10.36
N LYS A 44 -15.33 -3.75 -11.50
CA LYS A 44 -14.17 -4.07 -12.36
C LYS A 44 -13.06 -4.81 -11.60
N ALA A 45 -13.45 -5.75 -10.74
CA ALA A 45 -12.54 -6.51 -9.87
C ALA A 45 -11.68 -5.64 -8.92
N ARG A 46 -12.11 -4.42 -8.60
CA ARG A 46 -11.44 -3.59 -7.58
C ARG A 46 -11.98 -3.82 -6.18
N VAL A 47 -13.12 -4.48 -6.04
CA VAL A 47 -13.74 -4.77 -4.73
C VAL A 47 -13.88 -6.26 -4.59
N VAL A 48 -13.45 -6.81 -3.44
CA VAL A 48 -13.66 -8.21 -3.09
C VAL A 48 -14.52 -8.27 -1.85
N ARG A 49 -15.57 -9.10 -1.89
CA ARG A 49 -16.42 -9.42 -0.74
C ARG A 49 -16.41 -10.92 -0.49
N ARG A 50 -16.14 -11.33 0.75
CA ARG A 50 -16.34 -12.72 1.17
C ARG A 50 -17.83 -12.99 1.34
N GLN A 51 -18.41 -13.90 0.58
CA GLN A 51 -19.84 -14.23 0.69
C GLN A 51 -20.12 -15.17 1.87
N TRP A 52 -19.33 -16.24 2.01
CA TRP A 52 -19.49 -17.25 3.04
C TRP A 52 -18.14 -17.78 3.52
N GLY A 53 -18.12 -18.61 4.57
CA GLY A 53 -16.90 -19.11 5.18
C GLY A 53 -16.09 -18.04 5.92
N PHE A 54 -14.87 -18.40 6.32
CA PHE A 54 -14.04 -17.61 7.23
C PHE A 54 -12.67 -17.20 6.67
N ARG A 55 -12.35 -17.62 5.44
CA ARG A 55 -11.09 -17.35 4.73
C ARG A 55 -11.37 -17.16 3.26
N GLY A 56 -10.59 -16.40 2.52
CA GLY A 56 -10.82 -16.23 1.08
C GLY A 56 -9.63 -15.55 0.43
N LEU A 57 -8.85 -16.34 -0.29
CA LEU A 57 -7.60 -15.93 -0.91
C LEU A 57 -7.86 -15.28 -2.27
N CYS A 58 -7.30 -14.10 -2.48
CA CYS A 58 -7.25 -13.43 -3.77
C CYS A 58 -5.85 -12.87 -4.04
N PHE A 59 -5.60 -12.54 -5.31
CA PHE A 59 -4.28 -12.10 -5.78
C PHE A 59 -4.38 -10.75 -6.48
N SER A 60 -3.24 -10.07 -6.66
CA SER A 60 -3.14 -8.99 -7.64
C SER A 60 -3.29 -9.55 -9.06
N ARG A 61 -3.97 -8.80 -9.93
CA ARG A 61 -4.19 -9.17 -11.33
C ARG A 61 -2.86 -9.28 -12.08
N GLU A 62 -2.02 -8.25 -11.96
CA GLU A 62 -0.71 -8.20 -12.57
C GLU A 62 0.38 -8.35 -11.48
N PRO A 63 1.58 -8.84 -11.85
CA PRO A 63 2.71 -8.82 -10.93
C PRO A 63 3.04 -7.38 -10.52
N VAL A 64 3.45 -7.21 -9.27
CA VAL A 64 3.79 -5.91 -8.70
C VAL A 64 5.30 -5.72 -8.77
N GLU A 65 5.74 -4.49 -9.01
CA GLU A 65 7.16 -4.14 -9.03
C GLU A 65 7.69 -3.96 -7.60
N PRO A 66 8.99 -4.19 -7.36
CA PRO A 66 9.60 -3.88 -6.07
C PRO A 66 9.33 -2.43 -5.67
N LEU A 67 9.07 -2.20 -4.39
CA LEU A 67 8.77 -0.89 -3.78
C LEU A 67 7.46 -0.22 -4.28
N ARG A 68 6.69 -0.89 -5.14
CA ARG A 68 5.38 -0.38 -5.57
C ARG A 68 4.29 -0.76 -4.56
N PRO A 69 3.58 0.21 -3.97
CA PRO A 69 2.49 -0.07 -3.03
C PRO A 69 1.29 -0.70 -3.71
N TYR A 70 0.72 -1.68 -3.03
CA TYR A 70 -0.59 -2.23 -3.28
C TYR A 70 -1.50 -1.84 -2.11
N LEU A 71 -2.33 -0.81 -2.31
CA LEU A 71 -3.16 -0.24 -1.26
C LEU A 71 -4.53 -0.90 -1.21
N ILE A 72 -4.99 -1.22 -0.01
CA ILE A 72 -6.22 -1.92 0.28
C ILE A 72 -6.98 -1.13 1.34
N HIS A 73 -8.20 -0.70 1.00
CA HIS A 73 -9.14 -0.13 1.95
C HIS A 73 -10.02 -1.23 2.56
N ILE A 74 -10.22 -1.17 3.87
CA ILE A 74 -11.11 -2.10 4.59
C ILE A 74 -12.52 -1.51 4.62
N ASP A 75 -13.43 -2.09 3.85
CA ASP A 75 -14.78 -1.53 3.68
C ASP A 75 -15.78 -2.04 4.72
N GLU A 76 -15.64 -3.30 5.15
CA GLU A 76 -16.59 -3.96 6.04
C GLU A 76 -15.91 -5.04 6.88
N VAL A 77 -16.35 -5.14 8.13
CA VAL A 77 -15.95 -6.18 9.08
C VAL A 77 -17.18 -6.91 9.65
N GLU A 78 -17.04 -8.20 9.94
CA GLU A 78 -18.04 -9.06 10.59
C GLU A 78 -17.56 -9.45 12.00
N PHE A 79 -18.29 -9.03 13.03
CA PHE A 79 -17.91 -9.26 14.43
C PHE A 79 -18.18 -10.67 14.97
N CYS A 80 -18.93 -11.50 14.23
CA CYS A 80 -19.21 -12.88 14.63
C CYS A 80 -18.07 -13.86 14.32
N TRP A 81 -17.04 -13.42 13.60
CA TRP A 81 -15.85 -14.20 13.30
C TRP A 81 -14.66 -13.74 14.14
N THR A 82 -13.80 -14.67 14.51
CA THR A 82 -12.50 -14.37 15.10
C THR A 82 -11.40 -14.44 14.05
N GLY A 83 -10.31 -13.71 14.26
CA GLY A 83 -9.17 -13.66 13.35
C GLY A 83 -9.13 -12.42 12.46
N HIS A 84 -8.00 -12.24 11.78
CA HIS A 84 -7.64 -10.98 11.13
C HIS A 84 -7.25 -11.22 9.68
N LEU A 85 -7.39 -10.16 8.87
CA LEU A 85 -6.85 -10.09 7.52
C LEU A 85 -5.43 -10.63 7.48
N ARG A 86 -5.09 -11.34 6.41
CA ARG A 86 -3.70 -11.70 6.14
C ARG A 86 -3.31 -11.14 4.78
N VAL A 87 -2.09 -10.63 4.72
CA VAL A 87 -1.52 -10.04 3.50
C VAL A 87 -0.16 -10.64 3.25
N GLY A 88 0.22 -10.68 1.99
CA GLY A 88 1.37 -11.44 1.59
C GLY A 88 1.83 -11.18 0.17
N VAL A 89 2.86 -11.91 -0.19
CA VAL A 89 3.42 -11.99 -1.53
C VAL A 89 3.59 -13.44 -1.93
N THR A 90 3.45 -13.72 -3.22
CA THR A 90 3.67 -15.04 -3.79
C THR A 90 4.41 -14.93 -5.12
N THR A 91 5.30 -15.88 -5.39
CA THR A 91 5.89 -16.02 -6.74
C THR A 91 5.11 -16.99 -7.62
N VAL A 92 4.05 -17.61 -7.09
CA VAL A 92 3.16 -18.48 -7.86
C VAL A 92 2.25 -17.62 -8.75
N ASN A 93 2.22 -17.94 -10.04
CA ASN A 93 1.36 -17.26 -10.99
C ASN A 93 -0.12 -17.63 -10.77
N PRO A 94 -1.02 -16.67 -10.46
CA PRO A 94 -2.44 -16.96 -10.28
C PRO A 94 -3.11 -17.58 -11.52
N GLU A 95 -2.62 -17.33 -12.73
CA GLU A 95 -3.12 -17.94 -13.98
C GLU A 95 -2.90 -19.44 -14.04
N SER A 96 -1.92 -19.98 -13.29
CA SER A 96 -1.74 -21.44 -13.19
C SER A 96 -2.81 -22.11 -12.33
N LYS A 97 -3.71 -21.33 -11.73
CA LYS A 97 -4.81 -21.79 -10.85
C LYS A 97 -4.33 -22.73 -9.73
N PRO A 98 -3.36 -22.29 -8.90
CA PRO A 98 -2.81 -23.12 -7.85
C PRO A 98 -3.86 -23.51 -6.80
N GLU A 99 -3.72 -24.68 -6.21
CA GLU A 99 -4.58 -25.10 -5.09
C GLU A 99 -4.42 -24.14 -3.89
N LEU A 100 -5.49 -23.40 -3.59
CA LEU A 100 -5.45 -22.27 -2.66
C LEU A 100 -5.19 -22.69 -1.21
N ASP A 101 -5.69 -23.86 -0.79
CA ASP A 101 -5.52 -24.34 0.58
C ASP A 101 -4.06 -24.70 0.91
N SER A 102 -3.36 -25.27 -0.07
CA SER A 102 -1.94 -25.64 0.01
C SER A 102 -1.02 -24.41 -0.14
N LEU A 103 -1.49 -23.37 -0.84
CA LEU A 103 -0.67 -22.21 -1.19
C LEU A 103 -0.21 -21.40 0.03
N ALA A 104 -1.06 -21.29 1.06
CA ALA A 104 -0.74 -20.54 2.28
C ALA A 104 0.44 -21.14 3.07
N SER A 105 0.75 -22.42 2.85
CA SER A 105 1.86 -23.15 3.48
C SER A 105 3.03 -23.42 2.52
N SER A 106 2.95 -22.92 1.28
CA SER A 106 3.97 -23.14 0.27
C SER A 106 5.20 -22.26 0.53
N SER A 107 6.39 -22.80 0.23
CA SER A 107 7.65 -22.03 0.26
C SER A 107 7.72 -20.90 -0.77
N GLN A 108 6.77 -20.85 -1.71
CA GLN A 108 6.63 -19.81 -2.73
C GLN A 108 5.66 -18.69 -2.34
N THR A 109 5.11 -18.74 -1.12
CA THR A 109 4.17 -17.74 -0.61
C THR A 109 4.52 -17.34 0.81
N LEU A 110 4.59 -16.03 1.05
CA LEU A 110 4.71 -15.45 2.37
C LEU A 110 3.38 -14.76 2.70
N LEU A 111 2.69 -15.22 3.73
CA LEU A 111 1.41 -14.65 4.18
C LEU A 111 1.48 -14.35 5.67
N VAL A 112 1.20 -13.11 6.05
CA VAL A 112 1.32 -12.61 7.43
C VAL A 112 -0.03 -12.13 7.91
N ALA A 113 -0.42 -12.58 9.10
CA ALA A 113 -1.66 -12.17 9.74
C ALA A 113 -1.48 -10.84 10.47
N PHE A 114 -2.48 -9.96 10.38
CA PHE A 114 -2.42 -8.63 11.01
C PHE A 114 -2.18 -8.65 12.52
N SER A 115 -2.67 -9.67 13.24
CA SER A 115 -2.40 -9.85 14.68
C SER A 115 -0.94 -10.05 15.03
N GLN A 116 -0.10 -10.47 14.08
CA GLN A 116 1.34 -10.68 14.32
C GLN A 116 2.13 -9.38 14.22
N ILE A 117 1.56 -8.33 13.61
CA ILE A 117 2.26 -7.11 13.22
C ILE A 117 1.67 -5.84 13.85
N SER A 118 0.36 -5.82 14.11
CA SER A 118 -0.37 -4.63 14.58
C SER A 118 -1.63 -5.03 15.36
N SER A 119 -2.39 -4.02 15.80
CA SER A 119 -3.77 -4.20 16.23
C SER A 119 -4.67 -4.63 15.06
N THR A 120 -5.84 -5.15 15.40
CA THR A 120 -6.88 -5.53 14.44
C THR A 120 -7.18 -4.40 13.46
N VAL A 121 -7.35 -4.71 12.18
CA VAL A 121 -7.84 -3.73 11.20
C VAL A 121 -9.33 -3.51 11.37
N HIS A 122 -9.76 -2.26 11.21
CA HIS A 122 -11.14 -1.84 11.33
C HIS A 122 -11.66 -1.32 9.99
N ALA A 123 -12.98 -1.27 9.83
CA ALA A 123 -13.58 -0.60 8.68
C ALA A 123 -13.15 0.87 8.63
N GLY A 124 -12.70 1.33 7.45
CA GLY A 124 -12.12 2.66 7.24
C GLY A 124 -10.59 2.71 7.30
N ASP A 125 -9.93 1.61 7.66
CA ASP A 125 -8.48 1.50 7.62
C ASP A 125 -7.98 1.33 6.18
N VAL A 126 -6.78 1.85 5.94
CA VAL A 126 -6.04 1.66 4.69
C VAL A 126 -4.75 0.94 5.01
N VAL A 127 -4.54 -0.16 4.32
CA VAL A 127 -3.36 -1.01 4.43
C VAL A 127 -2.58 -0.91 3.13
N GLY A 128 -1.28 -0.69 3.22
CA GLY A 128 -0.37 -0.84 2.09
C GLY A 128 0.43 -2.12 2.19
N VAL A 129 0.62 -2.79 1.07
CA VAL A 129 1.47 -3.97 0.96
C VAL A 129 2.45 -3.73 -0.17
N TYR A 130 3.74 -3.90 0.07
CA TYR A 130 4.76 -3.89 -0.98
C TYR A 130 5.92 -4.77 -0.56
N TYR A 131 6.91 -4.90 -1.43
CA TYR A 131 8.07 -5.71 -1.12
C TYR A 131 9.36 -5.07 -1.60
N GLU A 132 10.46 -5.50 -0.99
CA GLU A 132 11.81 -5.18 -1.39
C GLU A 132 12.56 -6.48 -1.76
N VAL A 133 13.47 -6.39 -2.73
CA VAL A 133 14.35 -7.50 -3.07
C VAL A 133 15.66 -7.35 -2.30
N VAL A 134 15.92 -8.28 -1.39
CA VAL A 134 17.11 -8.29 -0.53
C VAL A 134 18.15 -9.25 -1.09
N ASN A 135 19.38 -8.76 -1.28
CA ASN A 135 20.53 -9.52 -1.77
C ASN A 135 20.28 -10.27 -3.11
N ASN A 136 19.33 -9.82 -3.93
CA ASN A 136 18.86 -10.50 -5.14
C ASN A 136 18.46 -11.97 -4.95
N LYS A 137 18.13 -12.37 -3.71
CA LYS A 137 17.84 -13.76 -3.34
C LYS A 137 16.55 -13.92 -2.55
N TYR A 138 16.07 -12.84 -1.96
CA TYR A 138 14.90 -12.89 -1.12
C TYR A 138 13.96 -11.71 -1.41
N VAL A 139 12.67 -11.96 -1.28
CA VAL A 139 11.64 -10.94 -1.17
C VAL A 139 11.37 -10.69 0.31
N GLN A 140 11.56 -9.44 0.74
CA GLN A 140 11.13 -8.95 2.04
C GLN A 140 9.79 -8.24 1.89
N LEU A 141 8.79 -8.71 2.62
CA LEU A 141 7.46 -8.10 2.65
C LEU A 141 7.46 -6.90 3.60
N HIS A 142 6.81 -5.82 3.19
CA HIS A 142 6.58 -4.64 4.01
C HIS A 142 5.09 -4.33 4.04
N ILE A 143 4.62 -4.00 5.24
CA ILE A 143 3.20 -3.72 5.49
C ILE A 143 3.11 -2.32 6.08
N LEU A 144 2.35 -1.46 5.42
CA LEU A 144 2.07 -0.10 5.84
C LEU A 144 0.70 -0.07 6.51
N VAL A 145 0.67 0.36 7.78
CA VAL A 145 -0.57 0.53 8.56
C VAL A 145 -0.45 1.81 9.36
N ASN A 146 -1.42 2.74 9.22
CA ASN A 146 -1.44 3.99 9.98
C ASN A 146 -0.08 4.70 10.00
N ASP A 147 0.51 4.88 8.81
CA ASP A 147 1.81 5.55 8.57
C ASP A 147 3.05 4.85 9.13
N LYS A 148 2.87 3.66 9.70
CA LYS A 148 3.95 2.83 10.16
C LYS A 148 4.28 1.78 9.10
N ASP A 149 5.52 1.83 8.62
CA ASP A 149 6.11 0.80 7.78
C ASP A 149 6.67 -0.32 8.66
N ILE A 150 6.13 -1.53 8.48
CA ILE A 150 6.48 -2.71 9.27
C ILE A 150 7.13 -3.72 8.33
N PRO A 151 8.46 -3.87 8.37
CA PRO A 151 9.15 -4.91 7.63
C PRO A 151 8.89 -6.28 8.27
N VAL A 152 8.55 -7.27 7.44
CA VAL A 152 8.48 -8.67 7.85
C VAL A 152 9.88 -9.27 7.69
N THR A 153 10.59 -9.41 8.81
CA THR A 153 11.99 -9.86 8.83
C THR A 153 12.14 -11.38 8.94
N GLU A 154 11.09 -12.06 9.41
CA GLU A 154 11.08 -13.51 9.55
C GLU A 154 10.55 -14.16 8.27
N ASN A 155 11.13 -15.31 7.89
CA ASN A 155 10.66 -16.12 6.77
C ASN A 155 10.60 -15.38 5.42
N LEU A 156 11.71 -14.71 5.05
CA LEU A 156 11.84 -14.07 3.75
C LEU A 156 11.57 -15.08 2.62
N LEU A 157 10.85 -14.64 1.60
CA LEU A 157 10.46 -15.49 0.50
C LEU A 157 11.64 -15.66 -0.48
N PRO A 158 12.05 -16.88 -0.86
CA PRO A 158 13.08 -17.06 -1.88
C PRO A 158 12.72 -16.37 -3.20
N TYR A 159 13.71 -15.75 -3.84
CA TYR A 159 13.53 -14.94 -5.04
C TYR A 159 14.58 -15.28 -6.08
N THR A 160 14.13 -15.52 -7.30
CA THR A 160 14.98 -15.60 -8.49
C THR A 160 14.94 -14.27 -9.24
N PRO A 161 16.06 -13.77 -9.77
CA PRO A 161 16.06 -12.55 -10.58
C PRO A 161 15.05 -12.62 -11.73
N ASN A 162 14.26 -11.55 -11.88
CA ASN A 162 13.16 -11.40 -12.84
C ASN A 162 11.94 -12.32 -12.59
N GLU A 163 11.88 -12.98 -11.44
CA GLU A 163 10.69 -13.72 -11.02
C GLU A 163 9.53 -12.75 -10.77
N LYS A 164 8.34 -13.12 -11.25
CA LYS A 164 7.14 -12.32 -11.08
C LYS A 164 6.60 -12.50 -9.66
N VAL A 165 6.37 -11.40 -8.97
CA VAL A 165 5.82 -11.40 -7.61
C VAL A 165 4.41 -10.82 -7.66
N TYR A 166 3.46 -11.54 -7.08
CA TYR A 166 2.07 -11.12 -6.95
C TYR A 166 1.77 -10.82 -5.49
N ILE A 167 0.88 -9.85 -5.26
CA ILE A 167 0.32 -9.65 -3.93
C ILE A 167 -0.74 -10.71 -3.69
N THR A 168 -0.79 -11.25 -2.49
CA THR A 168 -1.84 -12.15 -2.05
C THR A 168 -2.51 -11.62 -0.78
N VAL A 169 -3.82 -11.78 -0.71
CA VAL A 169 -4.64 -11.30 0.41
C VAL A 169 -5.62 -12.40 0.79
N ASP A 170 -5.58 -12.82 2.05
CA ASP A 170 -6.55 -13.74 2.63
C ASP A 170 -7.57 -12.94 3.44
N ILE A 171 -8.78 -12.80 2.89
CA ILE A 171 -9.92 -12.15 3.54
C ILE A 171 -10.44 -13.06 4.65
N PHE A 172 -9.72 -13.00 5.77
CA PHE A 172 -9.85 -13.92 6.89
C PHE A 172 -10.56 -13.29 8.09
N GLY A 173 -11.28 -14.14 8.84
CA GLY A 173 -11.86 -13.80 10.14
C GLY A 173 -12.83 -12.63 10.03
N MET A 174 -12.56 -11.56 10.79
CA MET A 174 -13.43 -10.38 10.87
C MET A 174 -13.50 -9.59 9.56
N THR A 175 -12.56 -9.74 8.62
CA THR A 175 -12.60 -8.91 7.40
C THR A 175 -13.61 -9.48 6.40
N LYS A 176 -14.50 -8.62 5.87
CA LYS A 176 -15.60 -9.05 5.00
C LYS A 176 -15.51 -8.47 3.59
N ARG A 177 -15.20 -7.19 3.46
CA ARG A 177 -15.10 -6.50 2.16
C ARG A 177 -13.89 -5.58 2.14
N ILE A 178 -13.14 -5.64 1.06
CA ILE A 178 -11.98 -4.79 0.81
C ILE A 178 -12.03 -4.18 -0.59
N THR A 179 -11.42 -3.00 -0.74
CA THR A 179 -11.30 -2.30 -2.02
C THR A 179 -9.84 -2.01 -2.32
N PHE A 180 -9.39 -2.37 -3.52
CA PHE A 180 -8.08 -1.97 -4.04
C PHE A 180 -8.08 -0.49 -4.42
N ILE A 181 -7.05 0.24 -3.98
CA ILE A 181 -6.81 1.64 -4.35
C ILE A 181 -5.67 1.68 -5.35
N PRO A 182 -5.93 2.03 -6.62
CA PRO A 182 -4.88 2.08 -7.63
C PRO A 182 -3.97 3.29 -7.43
N MET A 183 -2.66 3.08 -7.51
CA MET A 183 -1.64 4.10 -7.30
C MET A 183 -0.67 4.15 -8.49
N LYS A 184 -0.30 5.37 -8.89
CA LYS A 184 0.80 5.63 -9.83
C LYS A 184 1.88 6.49 -9.19
N GLN A 185 3.12 6.20 -9.56
CA GLN A 185 4.24 7.04 -9.21
C GLN A 185 4.18 8.31 -10.07
N THR A 186 4.24 9.46 -9.41
CA THR A 186 4.41 10.75 -10.08
C THR A 186 5.83 11.22 -9.87
N VAL A 187 6.37 11.88 -10.89
CA VAL A 187 7.65 12.56 -10.73
C VAL A 187 7.40 13.78 -9.86
N THR A 188 8.12 13.90 -8.76
CA THR A 188 8.14 15.14 -8.00
C THR A 188 8.62 16.26 -8.91
N ARG A 189 7.81 17.31 -9.06
CA ARG A 189 8.24 18.49 -9.81
C ARG A 189 9.54 18.99 -9.21
N LEU A 190 10.52 19.28 -10.08
CA LEU A 190 11.81 19.84 -9.67
C LEU A 190 11.62 21.04 -8.72
N SER A 191 10.60 21.87 -8.98
CA SER A 191 10.25 23.00 -8.12
C SER A 191 10.00 22.59 -6.67
N SER A 192 9.27 21.50 -6.40
CA SER A 192 8.98 21.03 -5.05
C SER A 192 10.20 20.43 -4.34
N ILE A 193 11.13 19.82 -5.10
CA ILE A 193 12.42 19.35 -4.56
C ILE A 193 13.30 20.55 -4.22
N CYS A 194 13.45 21.49 -5.16
CA CYS A 194 14.20 22.72 -4.97
C CYS A 194 13.66 23.52 -3.79
N GLU A 195 12.34 23.69 -3.67
CA GLU A 195 11.70 24.38 -2.55
C GLU A 195 12.01 23.71 -1.21
N LYS A 196 11.90 22.38 -1.12
CA LYS A 196 12.25 21.65 0.11
C LYS A 196 13.74 21.80 0.46
N ALA A 197 14.63 21.69 -0.52
CA ALA A 197 16.07 21.85 -0.34
C ALA A 197 16.41 23.26 0.15
N ILE A 198 15.91 24.29 -0.55
CA ILE A 198 16.02 25.71 -0.21
C ILE A 198 15.58 25.95 1.24
N VAL A 199 14.38 25.49 1.60
CA VAL A 199 13.84 25.67 2.96
C VAL A 199 14.69 24.96 4.01
N SER A 200 15.23 23.77 3.70
CA SER A 200 16.09 23.02 4.64
C SER A 200 17.46 23.66 4.84
N THR A 201 18.04 24.26 3.80
CA THR A 201 19.35 24.93 3.87
C THR A 201 19.25 26.31 4.53
N MET A 202 18.07 26.93 4.53
CA MET A 202 17.93 28.34 4.92
C MET A 202 17.88 28.64 6.42
N GLY A 203 17.77 27.66 7.32
CA GLY A 203 17.83 27.91 8.78
C GLY A 203 17.06 29.17 9.25
N HIS A 204 17.79 30.17 9.78
CA HIS A 204 17.29 31.49 10.21
C HIS A 204 17.39 32.63 9.16
N ILE A 205 17.90 32.35 7.95
CA ILE A 205 18.07 33.38 6.91
C ILE A 205 16.68 33.87 6.47
N SER A 206 16.49 35.19 6.45
CA SER A 206 15.24 35.81 6.01
C SER A 206 15.08 35.59 4.50
N ILE A 207 13.93 35.03 4.09
CA ILE A 207 13.55 34.79 2.69
C ILE A 207 13.62 36.09 1.86
N GLU A 208 13.44 37.22 2.54
CA GLU A 208 13.46 38.56 1.96
C GLU A 208 14.83 38.92 1.39
N ASN A 209 15.91 38.41 1.98
CA ASN A 209 17.29 38.76 1.62
C ASN A 209 17.85 37.94 0.46
N LEU A 210 17.08 36.99 -0.07
CA LEU A 210 17.51 36.18 -1.20
C LEU A 210 17.35 36.95 -2.51
N PRO A 211 18.27 36.82 -3.48
CA PRO A 211 18.12 37.40 -4.82
C PRO A 211 17.14 36.56 -5.66
N LEU A 212 15.95 36.28 -5.12
CA LEU A 212 14.90 35.49 -5.76
C LEU A 212 13.74 36.38 -6.23
N PRO A 213 13.09 36.03 -7.35
CA PRO A 213 11.83 36.65 -7.77
C PRO A 213 10.76 36.62 -6.68
N THR A 214 9.96 37.68 -6.58
CA THR A 214 8.91 37.87 -5.56
C THR A 214 7.90 36.72 -5.50
N LYS A 215 7.51 36.14 -6.65
CA LYS A 215 6.63 34.95 -6.71
C LYS A 215 7.23 33.72 -6.03
N ILE A 216 8.55 33.53 -6.10
CA ILE A 216 9.23 32.41 -5.47
C ILE A 216 9.34 32.66 -3.96
N LYS A 217 9.67 33.89 -3.56
CA LYS A 217 9.68 34.29 -2.14
C LYS A 217 8.33 34.07 -1.46
N SER A 218 7.21 34.47 -2.09
CA SER A 218 5.86 34.28 -1.54
C SER A 218 5.48 32.82 -1.39
N ASN A 219 5.87 31.96 -2.34
CA ASN A 219 5.61 30.52 -2.26
C ASN A 219 6.40 29.87 -1.10
N ILE A 220 7.68 30.21 -0.96
CA ILE A 220 8.54 29.70 0.13
C ILE A 220 8.01 30.18 1.50
N ALA A 221 7.55 31.43 1.62
CA ALA A 221 6.99 31.98 2.86
C ALA A 221 5.68 31.27 3.28
N SER A 222 4.78 31.00 2.32
CA SER A 222 3.55 30.22 2.55
C SER A 222 3.82 28.81 3.10
N LEU A 223 4.92 28.18 2.64
CA LEU A 223 5.34 26.86 3.11
C LEU A 223 5.88 26.86 4.54
N ARG A 224 6.53 27.94 5.01
CA ARG A 224 6.93 28.09 6.42
C ARG A 224 5.71 28.21 7.35
N SER A 225 4.70 29.00 6.96
CA SER A 225 3.47 29.18 7.74
C SER A 225 2.72 27.86 7.98
N LYS A 226 2.69 26.98 6.97
CA LYS A 226 2.05 25.65 7.10
C LYS A 226 2.80 24.69 8.05
N ARG A 227 4.11 24.86 8.27
CA ARG A 227 4.86 24.05 9.25
C ARG A 227 4.62 24.45 10.71
N HIS A 228 4.19 25.69 10.97
CA HIS A 228 3.86 26.16 12.34
C HIS A 228 2.44 25.82 12.79
N LEU A 229 1.63 25.19 11.94
CA LEU A 229 0.25 24.78 12.25
C LEU A 229 0.10 23.31 12.66
N ILE A 230 1.22 22.59 12.84
CA ILE A 230 1.22 21.23 13.39
C ILE A 230 1.80 21.33 14.80
N PRO A 231 0.99 21.22 15.87
CA PRO A 231 1.52 21.10 17.22
C PRO A 231 2.30 19.78 17.30
N VAL A 232 3.47 19.83 17.93
CA VAL A 232 4.28 18.66 18.33
C VAL A 232 3.48 17.79 19.29
#